data_AF-A7SYB6-F1
#
_entry.id   AF-A7SYB6-F1
#
_cell.length_a   1.000
_cell.length_b   1.000
_cell.length_c   1.000
_cell.angle_alpha   90.00
_cell.angle_beta   90.00
_cell.angle_gamma   90.00
#
_symmetry.space_group_name_H-M   'P 1'
#
loop_
_entity.id
_entity.type
_entity.pdbx_description
1 polymer ?
#
loop_
_entity_poly.entity_id
_entity_poly.type
_entity_poly.pdbx_seq_one_letter_code
_entity_poly.pdbx_strand_id
1 'polypeptide(L)'
;MTQENGMEKEGLKPAKGTSIPLNAVENGTNSSEKEKSSEKSSEKFNTYEEQVKFYEKRIRAFHKAKQKANEADELCNLGILYYKAGKLQEAKHCHERHLHLAKGCNNARSEKRAYCNLGCTYRRIGSLDNAIECYDEGLKLAKELGDRTGEGKLINNLANIYEQKGDFDRAVFYHQRRLKLAKELNDLDAESKSCASIGNIHHLLGNIRESIAYYERLVASLKFKLARQEHKDKEKIEGNSEKSPGTTVAEGEVESEQSAVNRRNSDSISITSSRSDGSGSLVHKNLSKG
;
A
#
# COMPACT_ATOMS: atom_id res chain seq x y z
N MET A 1 43.29 -33.11 24.04
CA MET A 1 43.45 -33.25 25.50
C MET A 1 44.06 -31.95 26.00
N THR A 2 43.20 -31.01 26.42
CA THR A 2 42.87 -30.70 27.84
C THR A 2 44.03 -29.96 28.52
N GLN A 3 43.86 -28.66 28.77
CA GLN A 3 43.54 -28.06 30.09
C GLN A 3 44.84 -27.59 30.78
N GLU A 4 44.95 -26.54 31.59
CA GLU A 4 44.12 -25.41 32.05
C GLU A 4 45.00 -24.67 33.11
N ASN A 5 44.59 -23.45 33.51
CA ASN A 5 44.88 -22.78 34.81
C ASN A 5 46.31 -22.28 35.09
N GLY A 6 46.56 -21.16 35.78
CA GLY A 6 45.72 -20.20 36.52
C GLY A 6 46.60 -19.48 37.58
N MET A 7 46.25 -18.23 37.96
CA MET A 7 46.56 -17.47 39.21
C MET A 7 46.44 -15.95 38.89
N GLU A 8 45.41 -15.21 39.34
CA GLU A 8 45.17 -14.58 40.67
C GLU A 8 46.36 -13.75 41.19
N LYS A 9 46.29 -12.55 41.79
CA LYS A 9 45.28 -11.55 42.23
C LYS A 9 46.08 -10.32 42.67
N GLU A 10 45.57 -9.08 42.55
CA GLU A 10 45.76 -8.01 43.54
C GLU A 10 44.78 -6.83 43.30
N GLY A 11 43.98 -6.48 44.33
CA GLY A 11 43.27 -5.19 44.46
C GLY A 11 44.20 -4.14 45.09
N LEU A 12 43.86 -2.89 45.43
CA LEU A 12 42.64 -2.09 45.52
C LEU A 12 43.13 -0.62 45.80
N LYS A 13 42.58 0.38 45.07
CA LYS A 13 42.29 1.84 45.32
C LYS A 13 42.82 2.59 46.59
N PRO A 14 42.67 3.95 46.76
CA PRO A 14 42.17 5.04 45.87
C PRO A 14 43.01 6.36 45.88
N ALA A 15 42.70 7.33 45.00
CA ALA A 15 42.99 8.75 45.27
C ALA A 15 41.90 9.70 44.72
N LYS A 16 41.49 10.62 45.60
CA LYS A 16 40.56 11.76 45.50
C LYS A 16 40.94 12.68 44.32
N GLY A 17 40.07 13.40 43.60
CA GLY A 17 38.83 14.09 43.97
C GLY A 17 39.05 15.60 43.76
N THR A 18 38.57 16.14 42.63
CA THR A 18 38.32 17.58 42.43
C THR A 18 37.09 17.75 41.54
N SER A 19 36.06 18.33 42.15
CA SER A 19 34.79 18.81 41.58
C SER A 19 34.94 20.16 40.87
N ILE A 20 34.03 20.48 39.92
CA ILE A 20 33.47 21.82 39.53
C ILE A 20 32.81 21.69 38.11
N PRO A 21 31.63 22.28 37.78
CA PRO A 21 30.29 21.95 38.28
C PRO A 21 29.23 21.73 37.14
N LEU A 22 28.02 21.31 37.53
CA LEU A 22 26.79 21.43 36.72
C LEU A 22 26.29 22.89 36.74
N ASN A 23 25.86 23.43 35.60
CA ASN A 23 24.64 24.24 35.55
C ASN A 23 24.01 24.25 34.15
N ALA A 24 22.69 24.06 34.17
CA ALA A 24 21.80 24.02 33.03
C ALA A 24 21.51 25.42 32.48
N VAL A 25 21.32 25.52 31.16
CA VAL A 25 20.43 26.51 30.53
C VAL A 25 19.72 25.82 29.37
N GLU A 26 18.39 25.72 29.52
CA GLU A 26 17.43 25.36 28.49
C GLU A 26 17.40 26.36 27.34
N ASN A 27 17.07 25.87 26.14
CA ASN A 27 16.40 26.50 25.00
C ASN A 27 16.91 25.75 23.75
N GLY A 28 16.15 24.87 23.12
CA GLY A 28 14.88 25.17 22.45
C GLY A 28 15.18 25.49 20.98
N THR A 29 14.57 24.74 20.06
CA THR A 29 14.65 24.87 18.57
C THR A 29 15.93 24.27 17.94
N ASN A 30 15.90 23.28 17.04
CA ASN A 30 15.25 23.31 15.72
C ASN A 30 14.53 21.98 15.38
N SER A 31 13.30 21.84 15.88
CA SER A 31 12.23 21.10 15.18
C SER A 31 11.81 21.78 13.85
N SER A 32 12.24 23.03 13.63
CA SER A 32 11.93 23.85 12.46
C SER A 32 12.71 23.50 11.18
N GLU A 33 13.81 22.74 11.25
CA GLU A 33 14.56 22.32 10.04
C GLU A 33 13.98 21.05 9.40
N LYS A 34 13.36 20.17 10.19
CA LYS A 34 12.56 19.06 9.65
C LYS A 34 11.22 19.54 9.11
N GLU A 35 10.61 20.55 9.73
CA GLU A 35 9.34 21.13 9.27
C GLU A 35 9.49 22.00 8.00
N LYS A 36 10.62 22.70 7.82
CA LYS A 36 10.94 23.39 6.55
C LYS A 36 11.11 22.45 5.35
N SER A 37 11.35 21.15 5.58
CA SER A 37 11.44 20.14 4.51
C SER A 37 10.09 19.55 4.10
N SER A 38 9.08 19.60 4.99
CA SER A 38 7.74 19.09 4.75
C SER A 38 6.73 20.15 4.31
N GLU A 39 6.95 21.43 4.66
CA GLU A 39 6.01 22.54 4.36
C GLU A 39 6.21 23.21 2.99
N LYS A 40 7.22 22.81 2.20
CA LYS A 40 7.39 23.29 0.81
C LYS A 40 6.55 22.54 -0.23
N SER A 41 5.65 21.63 0.18
CA SER A 41 5.05 20.62 -0.71
C SER A 41 3.59 20.87 -1.15
N SER A 42 3.09 22.10 -1.06
CA SER A 42 1.82 22.48 -1.68
C SER A 42 1.98 23.49 -2.83
N GLU A 43 3.08 23.38 -3.60
CA GLU A 43 3.11 23.97 -4.94
C GLU A 43 1.97 23.34 -5.76
N LYS A 44 0.86 24.09 -5.90
CA LYS A 44 -0.20 23.76 -6.85
C LYS A 44 0.43 23.85 -8.24
N PHE A 45 0.75 22.69 -8.80
CA PHE A 45 1.18 22.61 -10.19
C PHE A 45 0.02 22.99 -11.09
N ASN A 46 0.25 23.92 -12.02
CA ASN A 46 -0.78 24.38 -12.94
C ASN A 46 -0.81 23.53 -14.22
N THR A 47 0.31 22.87 -14.57
CA THR A 47 0.40 22.02 -15.76
C THR A 47 1.09 20.68 -15.50
N TYR A 48 0.89 19.73 -16.42
CA TYR A 48 1.57 18.44 -16.42
C TYR A 48 3.07 18.61 -16.66
N GLU A 49 3.44 19.51 -17.55
CA GLU A 49 4.82 19.82 -17.92
C GLU A 49 5.61 20.39 -16.73
N GLU A 50 4.98 21.24 -15.92
CA GLU A 50 5.57 21.76 -14.67
C GLU A 50 5.86 20.63 -13.68
N GLN A 51 4.94 19.68 -13.52
CA GLN A 51 5.13 18.51 -12.64
C GLN A 51 6.31 17.64 -13.10
N VAL A 52 6.39 17.36 -14.41
CA VAL A 52 7.51 16.60 -14.98
C VAL A 52 8.84 17.32 -14.72
N LYS A 53 8.92 18.61 -15.06
CA LYS A 53 10.13 19.42 -14.84
C LYS A 53 10.54 19.46 -13.36
N PHE A 54 9.57 19.55 -12.45
CA PHE A 54 9.79 19.53 -11.01
C PHE A 54 10.47 18.23 -10.56
N TYR A 55 9.89 17.08 -10.92
CA TYR A 55 10.44 15.78 -10.55
C TYR A 55 11.81 15.54 -11.19
N GLU A 56 12.00 15.87 -12.48
CA GLU A 56 13.30 15.74 -13.14
C GLU A 56 14.39 16.58 -12.48
N LYS A 57 14.06 17.81 -12.05
CA LYS A 57 15.00 18.67 -11.31
C LYS A 57 15.40 18.03 -9.99
N ARG A 58 14.45 17.46 -9.23
CA ARG A 58 14.73 16.77 -7.96
C ARG A 58 15.56 15.50 -8.16
N ILE A 59 15.23 14.68 -9.15
CA ILE A 59 16.01 13.48 -9.51
C ILE A 59 17.47 13.87 -9.79
N ARG A 60 17.71 14.90 -10.62
CA ARG A 60 19.07 15.40 -10.90
C ARG A 60 19.78 15.90 -9.64
N ALA A 61 19.08 16.58 -8.74
CA ALA A 61 19.66 17.09 -7.50
C ALA A 61 20.06 15.94 -6.55
N PHE A 62 19.17 14.98 -6.32
CA PHE A 62 19.45 13.81 -5.46
C PHE A 62 20.54 12.91 -6.05
N HIS A 63 20.58 12.77 -7.36
CA HIS A 63 21.66 12.06 -8.05
C HIS A 63 23.03 12.69 -7.76
N LYS A 64 23.17 14.02 -7.96
CA LYS A 64 24.42 14.76 -7.66
C LYS A 64 24.81 14.67 -6.18
N ALA A 65 23.82 14.71 -5.29
CA ALA A 65 24.02 14.56 -3.85
C ALA A 65 24.26 13.11 -3.40
N LYS A 66 24.26 12.13 -4.32
CA LYS A 66 24.37 10.68 -4.06
C LYS A 66 23.30 10.14 -3.09
N GLN A 67 22.15 10.81 -3.01
CA GLN A 67 21.01 10.42 -2.17
C GLN A 67 20.11 9.44 -2.93
N LYS A 68 20.57 8.19 -3.07
CA LYS A 68 19.91 7.16 -3.89
C LYS A 68 18.46 6.86 -3.48
N ALA A 69 18.16 6.85 -2.17
CA ALA A 69 16.81 6.60 -1.67
C ALA A 69 15.83 7.70 -2.09
N ASN A 70 16.23 8.96 -1.95
CA ASN A 70 15.43 10.11 -2.39
C ASN A 70 15.29 10.14 -3.92
N GLU A 71 16.35 9.84 -4.67
CA GLU A 71 16.27 9.72 -6.14
C GLU A 71 15.23 8.65 -6.55
N ALA A 72 15.23 7.51 -5.86
CA ALA A 72 14.30 6.41 -6.09
C ALA A 72 12.84 6.81 -5.84
N ASP A 73 12.57 7.56 -4.77
CA ASP A 73 11.22 8.07 -4.46
C ASP A 73 10.71 9.05 -5.52
N GLU A 74 11.56 9.96 -6.02
CA GLU A 74 11.16 10.88 -7.08
C GLU A 74 10.94 10.18 -8.42
N LEU A 75 11.75 9.17 -8.76
CA LEU A 75 11.53 8.31 -9.93
C LEU A 75 10.20 7.56 -9.84
N CYS A 76 9.82 7.09 -8.65
CA CYS A 76 8.51 6.49 -8.41
C CYS A 76 7.38 7.47 -8.73
N ASN A 77 7.46 8.71 -8.23
CA ASN A 77 6.45 9.73 -8.46
C ASN A 77 6.35 10.14 -9.93
N LEU A 78 7.48 10.36 -10.59
CA LEU A 78 7.52 10.68 -12.02
C LEU A 78 6.96 9.53 -12.87
N GLY A 79 7.28 8.28 -12.54
CA GLY A 79 6.73 7.11 -13.23
C GLY A 79 5.21 7.00 -13.08
N ILE A 80 4.66 7.28 -11.89
CA ILE A 80 3.21 7.32 -11.66
C ILE A 80 2.56 8.43 -12.50
N LEU A 81 3.21 9.59 -12.59
CA LEU A 81 2.74 10.72 -13.40
C LEU A 81 2.70 10.35 -14.90
N TYR A 82 3.77 9.75 -15.43
CA TYR A 82 3.82 9.24 -16.80
C TYR A 82 2.77 8.16 -17.05
N TYR A 83 2.59 7.23 -16.11
CA TYR A 83 1.56 6.20 -16.21
C TYR A 83 0.18 6.83 -16.33
N LYS A 84 -0.18 7.79 -15.45
CA LYS A 84 -1.48 8.48 -15.50
C LYS A 84 -1.70 9.20 -16.83
N ALA A 85 -0.66 9.81 -17.40
CA ALA A 85 -0.70 10.47 -18.70
C ALA A 85 -0.73 9.51 -19.91
N GLY A 86 -0.61 8.20 -19.71
CA GLY A 86 -0.57 7.21 -20.79
C GLY A 86 0.78 7.13 -21.52
N LYS A 87 1.80 7.82 -21.01
CA LYS A 87 3.19 7.76 -21.51
C LYS A 87 3.90 6.53 -20.93
N LEU A 88 3.50 5.36 -21.43
CA LEU A 88 3.82 4.08 -20.77
C LEU A 88 5.29 3.69 -20.88
N GLN A 89 5.99 4.08 -21.95
CA GLN A 89 7.41 3.78 -22.09
C GLN A 89 8.26 4.61 -21.13
N GLU A 90 7.92 5.88 -20.95
CA GLU A 90 8.55 6.77 -19.98
C GLU A 90 8.26 6.33 -18.54
N ALA A 91 7.02 5.88 -18.27
CA ALA A 91 6.65 5.28 -16.99
C ALA A 91 7.48 4.01 -16.71
N LYS A 92 7.62 3.13 -17.70
CA LYS A 92 8.41 1.90 -17.60
C LYS A 92 9.86 2.26 -17.25
N HIS A 93 10.48 3.17 -17.99
CA HIS A 93 11.86 3.59 -17.74
C HIS A 93 12.06 4.15 -16.33
N CYS A 94 11.12 4.98 -15.85
CA CYS A 94 11.18 5.53 -14.50
C CYS A 94 11.06 4.42 -13.43
N HIS A 95 10.15 3.46 -13.61
CA HIS A 95 9.94 2.37 -12.67
C HIS A 95 11.07 1.34 -12.67
N GLU A 96 11.72 1.06 -13.80
CA GLU A 96 12.93 0.24 -13.88
C GLU A 96 14.10 0.88 -13.13
N ARG A 97 14.30 2.20 -13.30
CA ARG A 97 15.31 2.94 -12.54
C ARG A 97 15.00 2.99 -11.04
N HIS A 98 13.73 3.18 -10.67
CA HIS A 98 13.28 3.10 -9.28
C HIS A 98 13.60 1.73 -8.69
N LEU A 99 13.28 0.63 -9.40
CA LEU A 99 13.58 -0.73 -8.95
C LEU A 99 15.09 -0.96 -8.76
N HIS A 100 15.90 -0.53 -9.72
CA HIS A 100 17.36 -0.66 -9.64
C HIS A 100 17.94 0.04 -8.40
N LEU A 101 17.52 1.28 -8.14
CA LEU A 101 17.97 2.02 -6.95
C LEU A 101 17.44 1.41 -5.66
N ALA A 102 16.18 0.97 -5.62
CA ALA A 102 15.59 0.34 -4.44
C ALA A 102 16.36 -0.93 -4.03
N LYS A 103 16.72 -1.78 -5.01
CA LYS A 103 17.60 -2.94 -4.80
C LYS A 103 18.99 -2.52 -4.32
N GLY A 104 19.61 -1.55 -4.99
CA GLY A 104 20.94 -1.05 -4.60
C GLY A 104 21.00 -0.40 -3.21
N CYS A 105 19.86 0.02 -2.67
CA CYS A 105 19.71 0.53 -1.30
C CYS A 105 19.28 -0.54 -0.28
N ASN A 106 19.07 -1.79 -0.69
CA ASN A 106 18.50 -2.87 0.12
C ASN A 106 17.19 -2.45 0.82
N ASN A 107 16.35 -1.66 0.15
CA ASN A 107 15.08 -1.19 0.69
C ASN A 107 13.93 -2.04 0.16
N ALA A 108 13.65 -3.15 0.85
CA ALA A 108 12.61 -4.11 0.48
C ALA A 108 11.22 -3.47 0.30
N ARG A 109 10.87 -2.46 1.12
CA ARG A 109 9.58 -1.75 1.00
C ARG A 109 9.49 -0.93 -0.28
N SER A 110 10.58 -0.24 -0.64
CA SER A 110 10.67 0.53 -1.88
C SER A 110 10.75 -0.40 -3.10
N GLU A 111 11.46 -1.52 -2.98
CA GLU A 111 11.58 -2.54 -4.03
C GLU A 111 10.23 -3.17 -4.36
N LYS A 112 9.48 -3.60 -3.34
CA LYS A 112 8.10 -4.08 -3.51
C LYS A 112 7.23 -3.04 -4.22
N ARG A 113 7.31 -1.76 -3.85
CA ARG A 113 6.56 -0.68 -4.52
C ARG A 113 6.96 -0.53 -5.98
N ALA A 114 8.26 -0.63 -6.28
CA ALA A 114 8.78 -0.57 -7.64
C ALA A 114 8.22 -1.72 -8.50
N TYR A 115 8.26 -2.95 -7.99
CA TYR A 115 7.67 -4.12 -8.64
C TYR A 115 6.16 -3.95 -8.89
N CYS A 116 5.39 -3.48 -7.90
CA CYS A 116 3.96 -3.21 -8.07
C CYS A 116 3.69 -2.22 -9.23
N ASN A 117 4.41 -1.10 -9.25
CA ASN A 117 4.22 -0.06 -10.26
C ASN A 117 4.70 -0.49 -11.65
N LEU A 118 5.84 -1.19 -11.71
CA LEU A 118 6.37 -1.74 -12.95
C LEU A 118 5.43 -2.82 -13.52
N GLY A 119 4.91 -3.71 -12.69
CA GLY A 119 3.90 -4.70 -13.10
C GLY A 119 2.62 -4.07 -13.65
N CYS A 120 2.12 -3.00 -13.01
CA CYS A 120 0.99 -2.24 -13.53
C CYS A 120 1.29 -1.61 -14.90
N THR A 121 2.50 -1.12 -15.08
CA THR A 121 2.96 -0.50 -16.33
C THR A 121 3.08 -1.54 -17.44
N TYR A 122 3.72 -2.69 -17.17
CA TYR A 122 3.81 -3.80 -18.12
C TYR A 122 2.45 -4.32 -18.55
N ARG A 123 1.52 -4.50 -17.59
CA ARG A 123 0.16 -4.94 -17.90
C ARG A 123 -0.54 -3.97 -18.84
N ARG A 124 -0.39 -2.67 -18.62
CA ARG A 124 -1.00 -1.64 -19.48
C ARG A 124 -0.33 -1.52 -20.85
N ILE A 125 0.96 -1.85 -20.96
CA ILE A 125 1.67 -2.00 -22.25
C ILE A 125 1.19 -3.24 -23.02
N GLY A 126 0.64 -4.24 -22.33
CA GLY A 126 0.26 -5.54 -22.90
C GLY A 126 1.31 -6.63 -22.71
N SER A 127 2.40 -6.33 -22.00
CA SER A 127 3.46 -7.27 -21.67
C SER A 127 3.10 -8.11 -20.44
N LEU A 128 2.15 -9.02 -20.60
CA LEU A 128 1.52 -9.73 -19.47
C LEU A 128 2.49 -10.63 -18.69
N ASP A 129 3.45 -11.28 -19.34
CA ASP A 129 4.40 -12.18 -18.65
C ASP A 129 5.37 -11.39 -17.75
N ASN A 130 5.95 -10.30 -18.25
CA ASN A 130 6.76 -9.39 -17.41
C ASN A 130 5.96 -8.79 -16.24
N ALA A 131 4.66 -8.57 -16.41
CA ALA A 131 3.80 -8.10 -15.33
C ALA A 131 3.57 -9.16 -14.26
N ILE A 132 3.40 -10.43 -14.65
CA ILE A 132 3.33 -11.57 -13.72
C ILE A 132 4.62 -11.68 -12.91
N GLU A 133 5.78 -11.67 -13.57
CA GLU A 133 7.09 -11.73 -12.89
C GLU A 133 7.24 -10.60 -11.86
N CYS A 134 6.90 -9.37 -12.24
CA CYS A 134 6.94 -8.23 -11.31
C CYS A 134 6.00 -8.44 -10.11
N TYR A 135 4.78 -8.92 -10.33
CA TYR A 135 3.84 -9.12 -9.23
C TYR A 135 4.22 -10.31 -8.34
N ASP A 136 4.79 -11.38 -8.88
CA ASP A 136 5.27 -12.51 -8.08
C ASP A 136 6.47 -12.11 -7.20
N GLU A 137 7.43 -11.34 -7.74
CA GLU A 137 8.53 -10.78 -6.93
C GLU A 137 8.03 -9.81 -5.85
N GLY A 138 7.10 -8.91 -6.21
CA GLY A 138 6.43 -8.06 -5.24
C GLY A 138 5.68 -8.85 -4.17
N LEU A 139 5.08 -9.99 -4.53
CA LEU A 139 4.32 -10.84 -3.62
C LEU A 139 5.21 -11.56 -2.61
N LYS A 140 6.40 -12.02 -3.03
CA LYS A 140 7.42 -12.57 -2.13
C LYS A 140 7.82 -11.53 -1.08
N LEU A 141 8.19 -10.32 -1.52
CA LEU A 141 8.55 -9.23 -0.62
C LEU A 141 7.40 -8.81 0.31
N ALA A 142 6.15 -8.78 -0.19
CA ALA A 142 5.00 -8.45 0.65
C ALA A 142 4.84 -9.44 1.81
N LYS A 143 5.06 -10.74 1.57
CA LYS A 143 5.03 -11.77 2.61
C LYS A 143 6.19 -11.63 3.60
N GLU A 144 7.40 -11.43 3.11
CA GLU A 144 8.60 -11.23 3.94
C GLU A 144 8.45 -10.01 4.86
N LEU A 145 7.84 -8.94 4.37
CA LEU A 145 7.56 -7.72 5.13
C LEU A 145 6.34 -7.84 6.06
N GLY A 146 5.60 -8.93 6.03
CA GLY A 146 4.32 -9.08 6.75
C GLY A 146 3.22 -8.12 6.27
N ASP A 147 3.33 -7.55 5.07
CA ASP A 147 2.35 -6.62 4.50
C ASP A 147 1.16 -7.39 3.88
N ARG A 148 0.26 -7.83 4.75
CA ARG A 148 -0.94 -8.60 4.37
C ARG A 148 -1.86 -7.82 3.42
N THR A 149 -1.98 -6.50 3.60
CA THR A 149 -2.79 -5.66 2.70
C THR A 149 -2.16 -5.56 1.32
N GLY A 150 -0.83 -5.39 1.25
CA GLY A 150 -0.07 -5.42 0.01
C GLY A 150 -0.15 -6.77 -0.69
N GLU A 151 -0.10 -7.87 0.07
CA GLU A 151 -0.28 -9.23 -0.45
C GLU A 151 -1.61 -9.37 -1.19
N GLY A 152 -2.72 -8.90 -0.59
CA GLY A 152 -4.04 -8.96 -1.20
C GLY A 152 -4.14 -8.15 -2.51
N LYS A 153 -3.48 -7.00 -2.59
CA LYS A 153 -3.43 -6.18 -3.81
C LYS A 153 -2.66 -6.88 -4.93
N LEU A 154 -1.53 -7.50 -4.62
CA LEU A 154 -0.70 -8.22 -5.59
C LEU A 154 -1.39 -9.49 -6.10
N ILE A 155 -2.01 -10.27 -5.20
CA ILE A 155 -2.81 -11.44 -5.56
C ILE A 155 -3.95 -11.03 -6.49
N ASN A 156 -4.64 -9.93 -6.20
CA ASN A 156 -5.70 -9.42 -7.09
C ASN A 156 -5.17 -9.07 -8.49
N ASN A 157 -4.01 -8.40 -8.55
CA ASN A 157 -3.43 -8.03 -9.84
C ASN A 157 -3.00 -9.25 -10.66
N LEU A 158 -2.47 -10.30 -10.02
CA LEU A 158 -2.18 -11.58 -10.66
C LEU A 158 -3.44 -12.24 -11.20
N ALA A 159 -4.52 -12.30 -10.40
CA ALA A 159 -5.80 -12.84 -10.84
C ALA A 159 -6.32 -12.12 -12.09
N ASN A 160 -6.31 -10.78 -12.08
CA ASN A 160 -6.73 -9.96 -13.21
C ASN A 160 -5.89 -10.19 -14.47
N ILE A 161 -4.57 -10.45 -14.35
CA ILE A 161 -3.75 -10.78 -15.53
C ILE A 161 -4.15 -12.13 -16.09
N TYR A 162 -4.37 -13.14 -15.25
CA TYR A 162 -4.77 -14.45 -15.72
C TYR A 162 -6.15 -14.42 -16.41
N GLU A 163 -7.09 -13.61 -15.90
CA GLU A 163 -8.35 -13.32 -16.61
C GLU A 163 -8.09 -12.70 -17.99
N GLN A 164 -7.20 -11.70 -18.07
CA GLN A 164 -6.84 -11.05 -19.33
C GLN A 164 -6.17 -12.01 -20.32
N LYS A 165 -5.44 -13.03 -19.83
CA LYS A 165 -4.86 -14.10 -20.65
C LYS A 165 -5.88 -15.18 -21.05
N GLY A 166 -7.08 -15.17 -20.49
CA GLY A 166 -8.08 -16.22 -20.65
C GLY A 166 -7.77 -17.51 -19.86
N ASP A 167 -6.80 -17.47 -18.96
CA ASP A 167 -6.48 -18.59 -18.07
C ASP A 167 -7.36 -18.51 -16.81
N PHE A 168 -8.59 -18.97 -16.97
CA PHE A 168 -9.62 -18.86 -15.94
C PHE A 168 -9.33 -19.72 -14.71
N ASP A 169 -8.64 -20.85 -14.86
CA ASP A 169 -8.26 -21.72 -13.74
C ASP A 169 -7.28 -21.02 -12.80
N ARG A 170 -6.22 -20.41 -13.35
CA ARG A 170 -5.29 -19.61 -12.54
C ARG A 170 -5.94 -18.35 -11.99
N ALA A 171 -6.82 -17.68 -12.75
CA ALA A 171 -7.56 -16.54 -12.25
C ALA A 171 -8.41 -16.89 -11.02
N VAL A 172 -9.18 -17.98 -11.07
CA VAL A 172 -9.98 -18.48 -9.94
C VAL A 172 -9.09 -18.83 -8.76
N PHE A 173 -7.96 -19.51 -8.99
CA PHE A 173 -6.99 -19.83 -7.93
C PHE A 173 -6.53 -18.57 -7.17
N TYR A 174 -6.11 -17.52 -7.87
CA TYR A 174 -5.66 -16.28 -7.22
C TYR A 174 -6.82 -15.53 -6.55
N HIS A 175 -8.01 -15.47 -7.14
CA HIS A 175 -9.18 -14.86 -6.49
C HIS A 175 -9.63 -15.61 -5.23
N GLN A 176 -9.57 -16.95 -5.23
CA GLN A 176 -9.85 -17.74 -4.03
C GLN A 176 -8.82 -17.49 -2.92
N ARG A 177 -7.55 -17.32 -3.30
CA ARG A 177 -6.50 -16.97 -2.35
C ARG A 177 -6.69 -15.57 -1.78
N ARG A 178 -7.11 -14.59 -2.61
CA ARG A 178 -7.50 -13.25 -2.15
C ARG A 178 -8.71 -13.30 -1.21
N LEU A 179 -9.71 -14.11 -1.52
CA LEU A 179 -10.90 -14.30 -0.70
C LEU A 179 -10.55 -14.87 0.68
N LYS A 180 -9.65 -15.87 0.74
CA LYS A 180 -9.16 -16.40 2.01
C LYS A 180 -8.47 -15.33 2.85
N LEU A 181 -7.56 -14.57 2.24
CA LEU A 181 -6.86 -13.47 2.90
C LEU A 181 -7.82 -12.36 3.37
N ALA A 182 -8.82 -12.00 2.55
CA ALA A 182 -9.82 -11.01 2.91
C ALA A 182 -10.61 -11.41 4.16
N LYS A 183 -10.99 -12.70 4.27
CA LYS A 183 -11.64 -13.23 5.48
C LYS A 183 -10.74 -13.14 6.71
N GLU A 184 -9.47 -13.53 6.58
CA GLU A 184 -8.49 -13.44 7.68
C GLU A 184 -8.30 -11.98 8.16
N LEU A 185 -8.40 -11.01 7.25
CA LEU A 185 -8.30 -9.57 7.55
C LEU A 185 -9.63 -8.91 7.92
N ASN A 186 -10.75 -9.65 7.90
CA ASN A 186 -12.10 -9.10 8.01
C ASN A 186 -12.39 -7.95 6.99
N ASP A 187 -11.78 -8.02 5.81
CA ASP A 187 -11.99 -7.08 4.71
C ASP A 187 -13.19 -7.51 3.85
N LEU A 188 -14.37 -7.05 4.26
CA LEU A 188 -15.64 -7.34 3.58
C LEU A 188 -15.67 -6.83 2.13
N ASP A 189 -14.94 -5.76 1.81
CA ASP A 189 -14.90 -5.22 0.46
C ASP A 189 -14.07 -6.11 -0.47
N ALA A 190 -12.89 -6.55 0.00
CA ALA A 190 -12.08 -7.50 -0.74
C ALA A 190 -12.74 -8.87 -0.87
N GLU A 191 -13.44 -9.34 0.18
CA GLU A 191 -14.22 -10.59 0.14
C GLU A 191 -15.31 -10.50 -0.93
N SER A 192 -16.15 -9.45 -0.88
CA SER A 192 -17.22 -9.22 -1.86
C SER A 192 -16.68 -9.19 -3.29
N LYS A 193 -15.62 -8.41 -3.54
CA LYS A 193 -15.00 -8.31 -4.87
C LYS A 193 -14.45 -9.64 -5.36
N SER A 194 -13.83 -10.44 -4.49
CA SER A 194 -13.30 -11.75 -4.86
C SER A 194 -14.41 -12.73 -5.20
N CYS A 195 -15.51 -12.75 -4.43
CA CYS A 195 -16.70 -13.56 -4.74
C CYS A 195 -17.31 -13.14 -6.09
N ALA A 196 -17.43 -11.84 -6.36
CA ALA A 196 -17.94 -11.33 -7.63
C ALA A 196 -17.08 -11.80 -8.81
N SER A 197 -15.76 -11.66 -8.72
CA SER A 197 -14.84 -12.09 -9.78
C SER A 197 -14.93 -13.59 -10.05
N ILE A 198 -14.93 -14.44 -9.00
CA ILE A 198 -15.05 -15.89 -9.18
C ILE A 198 -16.41 -16.27 -9.76
N GLY A 199 -17.50 -15.65 -9.28
CA GLY A 199 -18.84 -15.86 -9.80
C GLY A 199 -18.97 -15.50 -11.29
N ASN A 200 -18.35 -14.39 -11.71
CA ASN A 200 -18.29 -13.96 -13.10
C ASN A 200 -17.53 -14.95 -13.99
N ILE A 201 -16.38 -15.46 -13.51
CA ILE A 201 -15.60 -16.45 -14.27
C ILE A 201 -16.41 -17.75 -14.44
N HIS A 202 -17.03 -18.25 -13.37
CA HIS A 202 -17.89 -19.43 -13.47
C HIS A 202 -19.11 -19.22 -14.37
N HIS A 203 -19.71 -18.03 -14.35
CA HIS A 203 -20.79 -17.69 -15.25
C HIS A 203 -20.34 -17.77 -16.72
N LEU A 204 -19.18 -17.19 -17.03
CA LEU A 204 -18.60 -17.19 -18.37
C LEU A 204 -18.30 -18.61 -18.86
N LEU A 205 -17.88 -19.52 -17.97
CA LEU A 205 -17.60 -20.91 -18.29
C LEU A 205 -18.84 -21.81 -18.36
N GLY A 206 -20.04 -21.28 -18.06
CA GLY A 206 -21.28 -22.07 -18.01
C GLY A 206 -21.47 -22.89 -16.72
N ASN A 207 -20.62 -22.68 -15.71
CA ASN A 207 -20.72 -23.31 -14.40
C ASN A 207 -21.76 -22.58 -13.54
N ILE A 208 -23.03 -22.72 -13.92
CA ILE A 208 -24.14 -21.91 -13.37
C ILE A 208 -24.32 -22.14 -11.87
N ARG A 209 -24.17 -23.37 -11.38
CA ARG A 209 -24.35 -23.70 -9.95
C ARG A 209 -23.30 -22.99 -9.09
N GLU A 210 -22.04 -23.07 -9.48
CA GLU A 210 -20.92 -22.43 -8.80
C GLU A 210 -21.05 -20.90 -8.85
N SER A 211 -21.44 -20.36 -10.01
CA SER A 211 -21.68 -18.93 -10.18
C SER A 211 -22.72 -18.40 -9.19
N ILE A 212 -23.88 -19.05 -9.09
CA ILE A 212 -24.94 -18.69 -8.13
C ILE A 212 -24.40 -18.72 -6.70
N ALA A 213 -23.70 -19.79 -6.31
CA ALA A 213 -23.17 -19.92 -4.96
C ALA A 213 -22.21 -18.76 -4.58
N TYR A 214 -21.37 -18.28 -5.51
CA TYR A 214 -20.50 -17.14 -5.26
C TYR A 214 -21.26 -15.81 -5.23
N TYR A 215 -22.29 -15.62 -6.06
CA TYR A 215 -23.13 -14.43 -6.00
C TYR A 215 -23.97 -14.36 -4.74
N GLU A 216 -24.50 -15.47 -4.24
CA GLU A 216 -25.20 -15.53 -2.96
C GLU A 216 -24.28 -15.11 -1.80
N ARG A 217 -23.02 -15.57 -1.81
CA ARG A 217 -22.01 -15.15 -0.83
C ARG A 217 -21.68 -13.66 -0.91
N LEU A 218 -21.55 -13.11 -2.12
CA LEU A 218 -21.41 -11.66 -2.34
C LEU A 218 -22.59 -10.90 -1.73
N VAL A 219 -23.82 -11.30 -2.05
CA VAL A 219 -25.05 -10.65 -1.54
C VAL A 219 -25.10 -10.72 -0.01
N ALA A 220 -24.76 -11.86 0.59
CA ALA A 220 -24.70 -11.99 2.04
C ALA A 220 -23.70 -11.02 2.68
N SER A 221 -22.50 -10.88 2.11
CA SER A 221 -21.49 -9.93 2.59
C SER A 221 -21.95 -8.47 2.47
N LEU A 222 -22.63 -8.11 1.37
CA LEU A 222 -23.16 -6.76 1.18
C LEU A 222 -24.32 -6.45 2.14
N LYS A 223 -25.22 -7.40 2.38
CA LYS A 223 -26.29 -7.28 3.38
C LYS A 223 -25.72 -7.04 4.78
N PHE A 224 -24.68 -7.78 5.17
CA PHE A 224 -24.00 -7.58 6.45
C PHE A 224 -23.38 -6.17 6.55
N LYS A 225 -22.75 -5.69 5.48
CA LYS A 225 -22.17 -4.33 5.42
C LYS A 225 -23.24 -3.25 5.54
N LEU A 226 -24.38 -3.42 4.87
CA LEU A 226 -25.51 -2.49 4.92
C LEU A 226 -26.08 -2.40 6.34
N ALA A 227 -26.36 -3.55 6.98
CA ALA A 227 -26.86 -3.57 8.36
C ALA A 227 -25.90 -2.84 9.33
N ARG A 228 -24.58 -3.03 9.18
CA ARG A 228 -23.58 -2.34 10.01
C ARG A 228 -23.54 -0.82 9.78
N GLN A 229 -23.89 -0.35 8.59
CA GLN A 229 -24.00 1.09 8.31
C GLN A 229 -25.24 1.67 8.98
N GLU A 230 -26.39 1.02 8.82
CA GLU A 230 -27.67 1.45 9.41
C GLU A 230 -27.59 1.54 10.95
N HIS A 231 -26.90 0.61 11.61
CA HIS A 231 -26.67 0.68 13.06
C HIS A 231 -25.82 1.89 13.47
N LYS A 232 -24.74 2.18 12.74
CA LYS A 232 -23.88 3.36 13.03
C LYS A 232 -24.61 4.67 12.80
N ASP A 233 -25.51 4.72 11.83
CA ASP A 233 -26.28 5.91 11.52
C ASP A 233 -27.35 6.16 12.60
N LYS A 234 -27.97 5.10 13.13
CA LYS A 234 -28.88 5.18 14.29
C LYS A 234 -28.15 5.65 15.57
N GLU A 235 -27.00 5.06 15.90
CA GLU A 235 -26.19 5.48 17.07
C GLU A 235 -25.74 6.95 16.98
N LYS A 236 -25.43 7.45 15.78
CA LYS A 236 -25.09 8.87 15.59
C LYS A 236 -26.28 9.80 15.75
N ILE A 237 -27.47 9.37 15.32
CA ILE A 237 -28.71 10.14 15.49
C ILE A 237 -29.07 10.21 16.98
N GLU A 238 -28.99 9.09 17.69
CA GLU A 238 -29.26 9.01 19.13
C GLU A 238 -28.22 9.80 19.95
N GLY A 239 -26.93 9.65 19.67
CA GLY A 239 -25.86 10.38 20.36
C GLY A 239 -25.81 11.89 20.09
N ASN A 240 -26.42 12.39 19.01
CA ASN A 240 -26.60 13.83 18.78
C ASN A 240 -27.88 14.39 19.43
N SER A 241 -28.85 13.55 19.80
CA SER A 241 -30.08 13.98 20.48
C SER A 241 -29.88 14.23 21.98
N GLU A 242 -28.82 13.68 22.58
CA GLU A 242 -28.48 13.87 23.99
C GLU A 242 -27.60 15.11 24.27
N LYS A 243 -27.28 15.93 23.26
CA LYS A 243 -26.55 17.19 23.45
C LYS A 243 -27.37 18.39 22.99
N SER A 244 -28.35 18.79 23.80
CA SER A 244 -28.87 20.16 23.85
C SER A 244 -28.61 20.78 25.23
N PRO A 245 -28.30 22.09 25.32
CA PRO A 245 -27.62 22.67 26.47
C PRO A 245 -28.60 22.98 27.62
N GLY A 246 -28.25 22.53 28.82
CA GLY A 246 -29.03 22.83 30.02
C GLY A 246 -28.20 22.65 31.29
N THR A 247 -27.73 23.81 31.80
CA THR A 247 -27.30 24.07 33.17
C THR A 247 -25.86 23.73 33.56
N THR A 248 -25.10 24.82 33.75
CA THR A 248 -23.82 24.94 34.45
C THR A 248 -23.87 24.36 35.87
N VAL A 249 -22.96 23.45 36.21
CA VAL A 249 -22.11 23.53 37.42
C VAL A 249 -20.76 22.88 37.10
N ALA A 250 -19.68 23.56 37.48
CA ALA A 250 -18.30 23.09 37.36
C ALA A 250 -18.02 21.93 38.33
N GLU A 251 -17.18 20.98 37.92
CA GLU A 251 -16.03 20.44 38.68
C GLU A 251 -15.43 19.21 37.99
N GLY A 252 -14.10 19.14 37.97
CA GLY A 252 -13.35 17.87 38.01
C GLY A 252 -12.87 17.29 36.69
N GLU A 253 -11.62 17.59 36.34
CA GLU A 253 -10.78 16.75 35.47
C GLU A 253 -10.69 15.31 36.01
N VAL A 254 -10.87 14.31 35.14
CA VAL A 254 -10.04 13.09 35.15
C VAL A 254 -9.90 12.60 33.70
N GLU A 255 -8.68 12.68 33.19
CA GLU A 255 -8.24 12.02 31.96
C GLU A 255 -8.45 10.50 32.05
N SER A 256 -8.99 9.90 30.99
CA SER A 256 -8.67 8.50 30.69
C SER A 256 -8.47 8.34 29.18
N GLU A 257 -7.20 8.16 28.85
CA GLU A 257 -6.67 7.76 27.56
C GLU A 257 -7.20 6.39 27.12
N GLN A 258 -7.03 6.11 25.82
CA GLN A 258 -7.16 4.84 25.09
C GLN A 258 -8.52 4.64 24.40
N SER A 259 -8.63 4.81 23.08
CA SER A 259 -7.89 3.99 22.11
C SER A 259 -7.85 4.65 20.72
N ALA A 260 -6.84 5.48 20.49
CA ALA A 260 -6.41 5.82 19.14
C ALA A 260 -5.59 4.65 18.57
N VAL A 261 -6.27 3.68 17.95
CA VAL A 261 -5.57 2.69 17.11
C VAL A 261 -5.07 3.39 15.86
N ASN A 262 -3.85 3.90 16.00
CA ASN A 262 -2.79 4.08 15.02
C ASN A 262 -3.16 3.65 13.58
N ARG A 263 -3.83 4.55 12.83
CA ARG A 263 -3.76 4.55 11.36
C ARG A 263 -2.65 5.51 10.96
N ARG A 264 -1.39 5.07 11.08
CA ARG A 264 -0.28 5.72 10.39
C ARG A 264 0.39 4.75 9.43
N ASN A 265 0.64 5.29 8.24
CA ASN A 265 1.47 4.79 7.14
C ASN A 265 0.84 3.77 6.19
N SER A 266 -0.10 4.25 5.37
CA SER A 266 -0.28 3.70 4.01
C SER A 266 -0.33 4.78 2.92
N ASP A 267 0.46 5.85 3.06
CA ASP A 267 0.79 6.71 1.91
C ASP A 267 1.85 6.01 1.03
N SER A 268 1.46 4.89 0.44
CA SER A 268 2.13 4.39 -0.75
C SER A 268 1.21 4.72 -1.92
N ILE A 269 1.37 5.91 -2.51
CA ILE A 269 0.81 6.20 -3.84
C ILE A 269 1.43 5.15 -4.76
N SER A 270 0.67 4.10 -5.04
CA SER A 270 1.03 3.00 -5.92
C SER A 270 -0.06 2.93 -6.97
N ILE A 271 0.29 2.54 -8.18
CA ILE A 271 -0.69 2.41 -9.25
C ILE A 271 -1.67 1.31 -8.86
N THR A 272 -2.91 1.66 -8.51
CA THR A 272 -3.98 0.69 -8.25
C THR A 272 -4.74 0.43 -9.54
N SER A 273 -4.86 -0.85 -9.92
CA SER A 273 -5.59 -1.31 -11.11
C SER A 273 -7.13 -1.19 -11.00
N SER A 274 -7.65 -0.30 -10.16
CA SER A 274 -9.10 -0.16 -9.94
C SER A 274 -9.74 0.74 -11.00
N ARG A 275 -9.74 0.27 -12.24
CA ARG A 275 -10.78 0.56 -13.25
C ARG A 275 -11.16 -0.75 -13.89
N SER A 276 -12.10 -1.44 -13.25
CA SER A 276 -12.94 -2.44 -13.90
C SER A 276 -14.04 -1.69 -14.66
N ASP A 277 -13.69 -1.10 -15.80
CA ASP A 277 -14.69 -0.74 -16.81
C ASP A 277 -15.03 -2.04 -17.55
N GLY A 278 -15.77 -2.90 -16.85
CA GLY A 278 -16.28 -4.18 -17.32
C GLY A 278 -17.74 -4.07 -17.73
N SER A 279 -18.10 -3.02 -18.47
CA SER A 279 -19.26 -3.07 -19.36
C SER A 279 -18.82 -3.76 -20.65
N GLY A 280 -18.76 -5.10 -20.61
CA GLY A 280 -18.55 -5.93 -21.78
C GLY A 280 -19.74 -5.82 -22.73
N SER A 281 -19.69 -4.83 -23.63
CA SER A 281 -20.46 -4.86 -24.88
C SER A 281 -19.87 -5.96 -25.76
N LEU A 282 -20.49 -7.14 -25.73
CA LEU A 282 -20.16 -8.26 -26.62
C LEU A 282 -20.71 -7.93 -28.02
N VAL A 283 -19.83 -7.49 -28.91
CA VAL A 283 -20.10 -7.42 -30.35
C VAL A 283 -20.20 -8.87 -30.86
N HIS A 284 -21.42 -9.29 -31.19
CA HIS A 284 -21.68 -10.51 -31.94
C HIS A 284 -20.92 -10.49 -33.27
N LYS A 285 -19.89 -11.33 -33.43
CA LYS A 285 -19.40 -11.73 -34.75
C LYS A 285 -20.29 -12.85 -35.28
N ASN A 286 -21.11 -12.51 -36.26
CA ASN A 286 -21.88 -13.46 -37.07
C ASN A 286 -20.94 -14.48 -37.72
N LEU A 287 -21.07 -15.75 -37.34
CA LEU A 287 -20.58 -16.88 -38.12
C LEU A 287 -21.59 -17.16 -39.22
N SER A 288 -21.30 -16.63 -40.42
CA SER A 288 -21.87 -17.11 -41.67
C SER A 288 -21.37 -18.53 -41.92
N LYS A 289 -22.25 -19.52 -41.79
CA LYS A 289 -22.01 -20.89 -42.27
C LYS A 289 -22.00 -20.89 -43.79
N GLY A 290 -20.91 -21.42 -44.37
CA GLY A 290 -20.96 -22.08 -45.67
C GLY A 290 -21.50 -23.50 -45.52
#